data_AF-A0A932LME3-F1
#
_entry.id   AF-A0A932LME3-F1
#
_cell.length_a   1.000
_cell.length_b   1.000
_cell.length_c   1.000
_cell.angle_alpha   90.00
_cell.angle_beta   90.00
_cell.angle_gamma   90.00
#
_symmetry.space_group_name_H-M   'P 1'
#
loop_
_entity.id
_entity.type
_entity.pdbx_description
1 polymer ?
#
loop_
_entity_poly.entity_id
_entity_poly.type
_entity_poly.pdbx_seq_one_letter_code
_entity_poly.pdbx_strand_id
1 'polypeptide(L)'
;TRRRVFGDWASERLEEDPDPPLQFRLLDDLDRGVPREEAESLLGTVLEAVVENYGEYLDYNSTTTQSDRGELLHMLLDFLRLKASYERIAWNLRPVVMAHEILVRRGHNEAAEVWRRAVVERTHEAADRFLKRLSELRAQYGMRLATIGDLLEERFVRVLAIDRLRALIAPAIEQAQQGQPPRAFELLQQEIEEFTQHPTGVGLDVPAWLAAMEEEAQNVLTRSPGATAEGPTARLPRAPLTLSQVQQWLRDLDPPPLRGLP
;
A
#
# COMPACT_ATOMS: atom_id res chain seq x y z
N THR A 1 -1.30 -23.25 17.97
CA THR A 1 -0.06 -24.01 17.70
C THR A 1 1.15 -23.10 17.47
N ARG A 2 1.06 -22.05 16.64
CA ARG A 2 2.16 -21.07 16.45
C ARG A 2 2.62 -20.32 17.72
N ARG A 3 1.72 -20.00 18.65
CA ARG A 3 2.07 -19.31 19.91
C ARG A 3 2.99 -20.09 20.86
N ARG A 4 2.91 -21.44 20.90
CA ARG A 4 3.80 -22.26 21.76
C ARG A 4 5.22 -22.31 21.21
N VAL A 5 5.36 -22.33 19.89
CA VAL A 5 6.67 -22.36 19.21
C VAL A 5 7.48 -21.10 19.53
N PHE A 6 6.81 -19.95 19.72
CA PHE A 6 7.48 -18.70 20.05
C PHE A 6 8.07 -18.69 21.48
N GLY A 7 7.32 -19.18 22.47
CA GLY A 7 7.80 -19.25 23.86
C GLY A 7 8.99 -20.20 24.03
N ASP A 8 8.96 -21.34 23.33
CA ASP A 8 10.04 -22.32 23.37
C ASP A 8 11.30 -21.81 22.63
N TRP A 9 11.14 -21.19 21.44
CA TRP A 9 12.24 -20.63 20.65
C TRP A 9 12.93 -19.45 21.35
N ALA A 10 12.16 -18.57 21.99
CA ALA A 10 12.73 -17.41 22.70
C ALA A 10 13.56 -17.87 23.91
N SER A 11 13.10 -18.89 24.64
CA SER A 11 13.79 -19.41 25.83
C SER A 11 15.11 -20.10 25.47
N GLU A 12 15.12 -20.94 24.43
CA GLU A 12 16.31 -21.68 23.99
C GLU A 12 17.42 -20.75 23.46
N ARG A 13 17.04 -19.66 22.79
CA ARG A 13 17.99 -18.72 22.18
C ARG A 13 18.59 -17.70 23.17
N LEU A 14 17.91 -17.46 24.29
CA LEU A 14 18.41 -16.63 25.40
C LEU A 14 19.51 -17.32 26.22
N GLU A 15 19.59 -18.66 26.15
CA GLU A 15 20.56 -19.45 26.90
C GLU A 15 21.90 -19.68 26.16
N GLU A 16 21.95 -19.46 24.83
CA GLU A 16 23.12 -19.81 23.99
C GLU A 16 24.13 -18.67 23.71
N ASP A 17 23.86 -17.40 24.08
CA ASP A 17 24.72 -16.26 23.73
C ASP A 17 25.66 -15.84 24.90
N PRO A 18 27.01 -15.84 24.75
CA PRO A 18 27.98 -15.58 25.83
C PRO A 18 28.26 -14.08 26.09
N ASP A 19 27.42 -13.17 25.58
CA ASP A 19 27.53 -11.74 25.91
C ASP A 19 27.21 -11.48 27.40
N PRO A 20 27.75 -10.40 28.01
CA PRO A 20 27.55 -10.12 29.44
C PRO A 20 26.06 -10.15 29.78
N PRO A 21 25.66 -10.66 30.96
CA PRO A 21 24.30 -11.05 31.25
C PRO A 21 23.36 -9.93 30.85
N LEU A 22 22.62 -10.17 29.77
CA LEU A 22 21.62 -9.25 29.26
C LEU A 22 20.61 -9.08 30.40
N GLN A 23 20.75 -8.00 31.17
CA GLN A 23 19.74 -7.59 32.14
C GLN A 23 18.56 -7.09 31.32
N PHE A 24 17.73 -8.03 30.88
CA PHE A 24 16.47 -7.72 30.25
C PHE A 24 15.55 -7.20 31.34
N ARG A 25 15.51 -5.87 31.50
CA ARG A 25 14.53 -5.19 32.36
C ARG A 25 13.11 -5.71 32.14
N LEU A 26 12.80 -6.08 30.89
CA LEU A 26 11.56 -6.74 30.52
C LEU A 26 11.33 -8.05 31.30
N LEU A 27 12.33 -8.93 31.39
CA LEU A 27 12.23 -10.19 32.14
C LEU A 27 12.14 -9.94 33.64
N ASP A 28 12.82 -8.90 34.15
CA ASP A 28 12.74 -8.50 35.55
C ASP A 28 11.37 -7.89 35.92
N ASP A 29 10.69 -7.28 34.95
CA ASP A 29 9.37 -6.63 35.12
C ASP A 29 8.18 -7.56 34.81
N LEU A 30 8.42 -8.73 34.21
CA LEU A 30 7.41 -9.78 34.09
C LEU A 30 6.89 -10.14 35.48
N ASP A 31 5.57 -10.29 35.62
CA ASP A 31 4.84 -10.57 36.86
C ASP A 31 4.83 -9.43 37.91
N ARG A 32 5.48 -8.29 37.67
CA ARG A 32 5.42 -7.11 38.58
C ARG A 32 4.29 -6.14 38.26
N GLY A 33 3.93 -6.00 36.98
CA GLY A 33 2.91 -5.04 36.52
C GLY A 33 1.81 -5.62 35.63
N VAL A 34 2.11 -6.67 34.87
CA VAL A 34 1.18 -7.34 33.95
C VAL A 34 1.32 -8.86 34.15
N PRO A 35 0.22 -9.63 34.20
CA PRO A 35 0.30 -11.08 34.26
C PRO A 35 1.10 -11.65 33.08
N ARG A 36 1.95 -12.65 33.32
CA ARG A 36 2.77 -13.28 32.26
C ARG A 36 1.99 -13.64 31.00
N GLU A 37 0.80 -14.22 31.11
CA GLU A 37 -0.01 -14.60 29.94
C GLU A 37 -0.42 -13.38 29.08
N GLU A 38 -0.71 -12.26 29.73
CA GLU A 38 -1.04 -11.01 29.05
C GLU A 38 0.21 -10.38 28.41
N ALA A 39 1.34 -10.41 29.12
CA ALA A 39 2.62 -9.95 28.59
C ALA A 39 3.06 -10.76 27.36
N GLU A 40 2.92 -12.10 27.41
CA GLU A 40 3.19 -12.98 26.27
C GLU A 40 2.30 -12.64 25.06
N SER A 41 1.00 -12.40 25.29
CA SER A 41 0.08 -12.03 24.22
C SER A 41 0.42 -10.66 23.60
N LEU A 42 0.79 -9.68 24.42
CA LEU A 42 1.20 -8.35 23.96
C LEU A 42 2.50 -8.41 23.16
N LEU A 43 3.51 -9.11 23.67
CA LEU A 43 4.79 -9.28 22.98
C LEU A 43 4.63 -10.03 21.66
N GLY A 44 3.80 -11.08 21.65
CA GLY A 44 3.46 -11.78 20.41
C GLY A 44 2.84 -10.84 19.38
N THR A 45 1.91 -9.97 19.79
CA THR A 45 1.28 -8.98 18.90
C THR A 45 2.30 -7.97 18.36
N VAL A 46 3.21 -7.48 19.22
CA VAL A 46 4.27 -6.54 18.83
C VAL A 46 5.20 -7.17 17.79
N LEU A 47 5.61 -8.41 18.00
CA LEU A 47 6.51 -9.11 17.09
C LEU A 47 5.84 -9.48 15.77
N GLU A 48 4.57 -9.91 15.80
CA GLU A 48 3.78 -10.08 14.58
C GLU A 48 3.71 -8.77 13.79
N ALA A 49 3.44 -7.64 14.44
CA ALA A 49 3.41 -6.34 13.77
C ALA A 49 4.77 -5.94 13.16
N VAL A 50 5.88 -6.22 13.85
CA VAL A 50 7.23 -5.97 13.31
C VAL A 50 7.55 -6.87 12.12
N VAL A 51 7.22 -8.17 12.21
CA VAL A 51 7.47 -9.13 11.13
C VAL A 51 6.63 -8.80 9.89
N GLU A 52 5.35 -8.42 10.08
CA GLU A 52 4.46 -8.01 8.99
C GLU A 52 4.90 -6.69 8.32
N ASN A 53 5.65 -5.85 9.03
CA ASN A 53 6.15 -4.55 8.55
C ASN A 53 7.68 -4.50 8.60
N TYR A 54 8.33 -5.58 8.11
CA TYR A 54 9.77 -5.75 8.22
C TYR A 54 10.56 -4.69 7.43
N GLY A 55 10.02 -4.22 6.29
CA GLY A 55 10.64 -3.14 5.51
C GLY A 55 10.70 -1.83 6.31
N GLU A 56 9.61 -1.47 6.98
CA GLU A 56 9.54 -0.31 7.87
C GLU A 56 10.44 -0.48 9.10
N TYR A 57 10.57 -1.71 9.61
CA TYR A 57 11.50 -2.01 10.70
C TYR A 57 12.97 -1.85 10.29
N LEU A 58 13.34 -2.24 9.07
CA LEU A 58 14.70 -2.01 8.54
C LEU A 58 14.99 -0.51 8.39
N ASP A 59 14.04 0.25 7.86
CA ASP A 59 14.11 1.72 7.76
C ASP A 59 14.27 2.37 9.14
N TYR A 60 13.44 1.95 10.10
CA TYR A 60 13.56 2.33 11.51
C TYR A 60 14.96 2.04 12.07
N ASN A 61 15.46 0.81 11.93
CA ASN A 61 16.77 0.42 12.43
C ASN A 61 17.93 1.17 11.75
N SER A 62 17.75 1.62 10.52
CA SER A 62 18.73 2.44 9.81
C SER A 62 18.78 3.89 10.31
N THR A 63 17.68 4.37 10.89
CA THR A 63 17.51 5.74 11.37
C THR A 63 17.71 5.89 12.88
N THR A 64 17.59 4.80 13.64
CA THR A 64 17.91 4.74 15.07
C THR A 64 19.29 4.13 15.30
N THR A 65 20.08 4.69 16.21
CA THR A 65 21.35 4.11 16.63
C THR A 65 21.15 2.76 17.33
N GLN A 66 21.98 1.76 16.99
CA GLN A 66 21.96 0.40 17.55
C GLN A 66 22.13 0.31 19.09
N SER A 67 22.38 1.42 19.77
CA SER A 67 22.55 1.48 21.22
C SER A 67 21.24 1.31 22.00
N ASP A 68 20.07 1.48 21.37
CA ASP A 68 18.79 1.52 22.07
C ASP A 68 18.19 0.14 22.39
N ARG A 69 18.80 -0.96 21.90
CA ARG A 69 18.45 -2.38 22.19
C ARG A 69 16.94 -2.70 22.29
N GLY A 70 16.10 -2.03 21.50
CA GLY A 70 14.65 -2.22 21.50
C GLY A 70 13.85 -1.44 22.56
N GLU A 71 14.48 -0.66 23.44
CA GLU A 71 13.78 0.17 24.46
C GLU A 71 12.84 1.19 23.82
N LEU A 72 13.16 1.66 22.61
CA LEU A 72 12.38 2.67 21.89
C LEU A 72 11.44 2.08 20.81
N LEU A 73 11.20 0.76 20.82
CA LEU A 73 10.34 0.10 19.83
C LEU A 73 8.91 0.68 19.77
N HIS A 74 8.42 1.25 20.87
CA HIS A 74 7.13 1.93 20.91
C HIS A 74 7.03 3.09 19.90
N MET A 75 8.14 3.75 19.56
CA MET A 75 8.18 4.79 18.53
C MET A 75 7.80 4.21 17.17
N LEU A 76 8.40 3.07 16.78
CA LEU A 76 8.04 2.34 15.57
C LEU A 76 6.56 1.97 15.57
N LEU A 77 6.04 1.45 16.69
CA LEU A 77 4.63 1.06 16.79
C LEU A 77 3.68 2.24 16.53
N ASP A 78 4.02 3.46 16.96
CA ASP A 78 3.20 4.64 16.65
C ASP A 78 3.18 4.98 15.15
N PHE A 79 4.31 4.81 14.46
CA PHE A 79 4.34 4.93 13.00
C PHE A 79 3.53 3.83 12.31
N LEU A 80 3.62 2.57 12.77
CA LEU A 80 2.83 1.47 12.23
C LEU A 80 1.32 1.67 12.47
N ARG A 81 0.92 2.25 13.60
CA ARG A 81 -0.48 2.62 13.86
C ARG A 81 -0.97 3.68 12.88
N LEU A 82 -0.12 4.63 12.50
CA LEU A 82 -0.44 5.63 11.48
C LEU A 82 -0.63 4.96 10.11
N LYS A 83 0.30 4.08 9.71
CA LYS A 83 0.22 3.29 8.47
C LYS A 83 -1.06 2.45 8.41
N ALA A 84 -1.34 1.66 9.45
CA ALA A 84 -2.54 0.82 9.51
C ALA A 84 -3.85 1.63 9.39
N SER A 85 -3.87 2.86 9.94
CA SER A 85 -5.02 3.76 9.82
C SER A 85 -5.19 4.29 8.40
N TYR A 86 -4.10 4.61 7.72
CA TYR A 86 -4.09 5.00 6.30
C TYR A 86 -4.54 3.83 5.41
N GLU A 87 -3.96 2.65 5.60
CA GLU A 87 -4.28 1.44 4.83
C GLU A 87 -5.74 1.03 4.96
N ARG A 88 -6.37 1.24 6.13
CA ARG A 88 -7.80 1.01 6.31
C ARG A 88 -8.65 1.85 5.35
N ILE A 89 -8.28 3.12 5.15
CA ILE A 89 -8.97 4.01 4.20
C ILE A 89 -8.68 3.56 2.77
N ALA A 90 -7.41 3.26 2.45
CA ALA A 90 -7.05 2.74 1.13
C ALA A 90 -7.83 1.45 0.79
N TRP A 91 -8.03 0.57 1.77
CA TRP A 91 -8.81 -0.65 1.62
C TRP A 91 -10.27 -0.40 1.26
N ASN A 92 -10.88 0.61 1.90
CA ASN A 92 -12.25 1.05 1.60
C ASN A 92 -12.36 1.70 0.21
N LEU A 93 -11.26 2.26 -0.31
CA LEU A 93 -11.20 2.83 -1.65
C LEU A 93 -11.00 1.81 -2.76
N ARG A 94 -10.70 0.53 -2.46
CA ARG A 94 -10.47 -0.49 -3.50
C ARG A 94 -11.59 -0.61 -4.55
N PRO A 95 -12.89 -0.60 -4.21
CA PRO A 95 -13.94 -0.60 -5.23
C PRO A 95 -13.89 0.62 -6.15
N VAL A 96 -13.49 1.77 -5.61
CA VAL A 96 -13.34 3.03 -6.36
C VAL A 96 -12.15 2.96 -7.31
N VAL A 97 -11.03 2.39 -6.86
CA VAL A 97 -9.85 2.12 -7.69
C VAL A 97 -10.18 1.11 -8.81
N MET A 98 -10.89 0.02 -8.49
CA MET A 98 -11.30 -0.97 -9.49
C MET A 98 -12.19 -0.37 -10.59
N ALA A 99 -13.13 0.53 -10.22
CA ALA A 99 -13.95 1.22 -11.20
C ALA A 99 -13.10 2.09 -12.14
N HIS A 100 -12.10 2.79 -11.60
CA HIS A 100 -11.15 3.56 -12.38
C HIS A 100 -10.35 2.66 -13.35
N GLU A 101 -9.76 1.57 -12.87
CA GLU A 101 -9.01 0.62 -13.69
C GLU A 101 -9.84 0.15 -14.90
N ILE A 102 -11.13 -0.18 -14.69
CA ILE A 102 -12.03 -0.61 -15.77
C ILE A 102 -12.24 0.51 -16.80
N LEU A 103 -12.42 1.75 -16.37
CA LEU A 103 -12.61 2.89 -17.28
C LEU A 103 -11.38 3.11 -18.16
N VAL A 104 -10.19 3.12 -17.56
CA VAL A 104 -8.94 3.32 -18.28
C VAL A 104 -8.68 2.15 -19.25
N ARG A 105 -8.85 0.90 -18.81
CA ARG A 105 -8.67 -0.29 -19.67
C ARG A 105 -9.63 -0.34 -20.87
N ARG A 106 -10.79 0.32 -20.78
CA ARG A 106 -11.76 0.43 -21.89
C ARG A 106 -11.55 1.66 -22.77
N GLY A 107 -10.53 2.48 -22.48
CA GLY A 107 -10.25 3.71 -23.22
C GLY A 107 -11.22 4.86 -22.90
N HIS A 108 -12.01 4.77 -21.83
CA HIS A 108 -12.90 5.84 -21.38
C HIS A 108 -12.12 6.90 -20.58
N ASN A 109 -11.10 7.50 -21.20
CA ASN A 109 -10.13 8.39 -20.54
C ASN A 109 -10.78 9.62 -19.89
N GLU A 110 -11.76 10.25 -20.54
CA GLU A 110 -12.46 11.40 -19.98
C GLU A 110 -13.23 11.05 -18.70
N ALA A 111 -13.90 9.89 -18.69
CA ALA A 111 -14.61 9.40 -17.50
C ALA A 111 -13.63 9.03 -16.38
N ALA A 112 -12.51 8.40 -16.72
CA ALA A 112 -11.45 8.09 -15.77
C ALA A 112 -10.88 9.37 -15.12
N GLU A 113 -10.67 10.45 -15.89
CA GLU A 113 -10.19 11.72 -15.35
C GLU A 113 -11.22 12.46 -14.48
N VAL A 114 -12.50 12.38 -14.82
CA VAL A 114 -13.57 12.88 -13.93
C VAL A 114 -13.58 12.08 -12.62
N TRP A 115 -13.43 10.75 -12.72
CA TRP A 115 -13.39 9.86 -11.57
C TRP A 115 -12.20 10.17 -10.65
N ARG A 116 -11.00 10.29 -11.23
CA ARG A 116 -9.77 10.63 -10.50
C ARG A 116 -9.90 11.96 -9.75
N ARG A 117 -10.44 12.99 -10.40
CA ARG A 117 -10.71 14.29 -9.75
C ARG A 117 -11.66 14.15 -8.56
N ALA A 118 -12.72 13.35 -8.70
CA ALA A 118 -13.66 13.11 -7.60
C ALA A 118 -13.02 12.35 -6.43
N VAL A 119 -12.07 11.44 -6.69
CA VAL A 119 -11.31 10.78 -5.62
C VAL A 119 -10.43 11.79 -4.89
N VAL A 120 -9.62 12.57 -5.62
CA VAL A 120 -8.76 13.62 -5.06
C VAL A 120 -9.55 14.56 -4.17
N GLU A 121 -10.68 15.07 -4.67
CA GLU A 121 -11.54 16.00 -3.92
C GLU A 121 -12.05 15.39 -2.61
N ARG A 122 -12.33 14.08 -2.58
CA ARG A 122 -12.87 13.42 -1.38
C ARG A 122 -11.80 12.94 -0.41
N THR A 123 -10.59 12.71 -0.87
CA THR A 123 -9.51 12.14 -0.04
C THR A 123 -8.49 13.17 0.41
N HIS A 124 -8.47 14.37 -0.16
CA HIS A 124 -7.44 15.38 0.13
C HIS A 124 -7.34 15.72 1.62
N GLU A 125 -8.45 16.00 2.30
CA GLU A 125 -8.44 16.33 3.74
C GLU A 125 -7.91 15.17 4.58
N ALA A 126 -8.30 13.94 4.25
CA ALA A 126 -7.82 12.76 4.95
C ALA A 126 -6.31 12.59 4.77
N ALA A 127 -5.81 12.73 3.54
CA ALA A 127 -4.39 12.65 3.24
C ALA A 127 -3.57 13.74 3.96
N ASP A 128 -4.06 14.99 3.96
CA ASP A 128 -3.39 16.09 4.65
C ASP A 128 -3.34 15.88 6.16
N ARG A 129 -4.37 15.28 6.77
CA ARG A 129 -4.35 14.89 8.19
C ARG A 129 -3.29 13.82 8.48
N PHE A 130 -3.13 12.83 7.62
CA PHE A 130 -2.07 11.81 7.78
C PHE A 130 -0.68 12.42 7.67
N LEU A 131 -0.45 13.30 6.68
CA LEU A 131 0.83 14.00 6.52
C LEU A 131 1.14 14.92 7.70
N LYS A 132 0.13 15.63 8.22
CA LYS A 132 0.27 16.42 9.45
C LYS A 132 0.66 15.54 10.63
N ARG A 133 -0.04 14.42 10.85
CA ARG A 133 0.26 13.49 11.94
C ARG A 133 1.64 12.88 11.81
N LEU A 134 2.07 12.56 10.59
CA LEU A 134 3.43 12.11 10.30
C LEU A 134 4.47 13.17 10.69
N SER A 135 4.22 14.44 10.35
CA SER A 135 5.11 15.55 10.75
C SER A 135 5.21 15.71 12.26
N GLU A 136 4.10 15.54 12.98
CA GLU A 136 4.07 15.57 14.45
C GLU A 136 4.92 14.44 15.04
N LEU A 137 4.75 13.20 14.55
CA LEU A 137 5.55 12.05 15.00
C LEU A 137 7.05 12.23 14.68
N ARG A 138 7.37 12.73 13.49
CA ARG A 138 8.75 13.05 13.08
C ARG A 138 9.38 14.10 14.01
N ALA A 139 8.64 15.12 14.41
CA ALA A 139 9.11 16.15 15.33
C ALA A 139 9.23 15.62 16.77
N GLN A 140 8.29 14.79 17.22
CA GLN A 140 8.27 14.22 18.56
C GLN A 140 9.45 13.28 18.81
N TYR A 141 9.75 12.41 17.84
CA TYR A 141 10.77 11.37 18.00
C TYR A 141 12.10 11.69 17.30
N GLY A 142 12.19 12.79 16.55
CA GLY A 142 13.43 13.21 15.87
C GLY A 142 13.89 12.28 14.75
N MET A 143 13.01 11.41 14.26
CA MET A 143 13.30 10.34 13.30
C MET A 143 12.42 10.47 12.06
N ARG A 144 12.87 9.88 10.93
CA ARG A 144 12.15 9.90 9.66
C ARG A 144 12.13 8.52 9.04
N LEU A 145 10.97 7.89 8.99
CA LEU A 145 10.77 6.68 8.19
C LEU A 145 10.40 7.11 6.77
N ALA A 146 11.27 6.83 5.82
CA ALA A 146 11.06 7.10 4.40
C ALA A 146 9.93 6.21 3.86
N THR A 147 9.94 4.92 4.20
CA THR A 147 8.92 3.93 3.81
C THR A 147 7.49 4.41 4.07
N ILE A 148 7.21 4.86 5.30
CA ILE A 148 5.88 5.37 5.68
C ILE A 148 5.64 6.77 5.12
N GLY A 149 6.68 7.59 4.98
CA GLY A 149 6.58 8.89 4.33
C GLY A 149 6.05 8.78 2.91
N ASP A 150 6.73 7.96 2.12
CA ASP A 150 6.43 7.76 0.70
C ASP A 150 5.01 7.21 0.53
N LEU A 151 4.61 6.22 1.33
CA LEU A 151 3.26 5.65 1.32
C LEU A 151 2.18 6.72 1.55
N LEU A 152 2.39 7.62 2.51
CA LEU A 152 1.42 8.68 2.84
C LEU A 152 1.42 9.80 1.79
N GLU A 153 2.57 10.07 1.17
CA GLU A 153 2.71 11.04 0.08
C GLU A 153 1.99 10.61 -1.21
N GLU A 154 1.65 9.33 -1.36
CA GLU A 154 0.78 8.83 -2.43
C GLU A 154 -0.65 9.40 -2.39
N ARG A 155 -1.10 9.91 -1.23
CA ARG A 155 -2.39 10.58 -1.01
C ARG A 155 -3.60 9.78 -1.53
N PHE A 156 -3.52 8.45 -1.57
CA PHE A 156 -4.49 7.52 -2.17
C PHE A 156 -4.69 7.62 -3.69
N VAL A 157 -3.99 8.51 -4.38
CA VAL A 157 -4.19 8.79 -5.82
C VAL A 157 -3.14 8.10 -6.69
N ARG A 158 -1.96 7.80 -6.13
CA ARG A 158 -0.86 7.16 -6.85
C ARG A 158 -1.28 5.87 -7.55
N VAL A 159 -2.11 5.05 -6.90
CA VAL A 159 -2.64 3.81 -7.49
C VAL A 159 -3.44 4.05 -8.78
N LEU A 160 -4.18 5.16 -8.86
CA LEU A 160 -4.92 5.53 -10.08
C LEU A 160 -3.98 5.92 -11.22
N ALA A 161 -2.86 6.56 -10.89
CA ALA A 161 -1.83 6.86 -11.88
C ALA A 161 -1.14 5.57 -12.39
N ILE A 162 -0.95 4.57 -11.51
CA ILE A 162 -0.43 3.25 -11.90
C ILE A 162 -1.41 2.54 -12.86
N ASP A 163 -2.73 2.58 -12.60
CA ASP A 163 -3.73 2.01 -13.52
C ASP A 163 -3.62 2.62 -14.93
N ARG A 164 -3.38 3.94 -14.99
CA ARG A 164 -3.22 4.67 -16.24
C ARG A 164 -1.97 4.25 -17.00
N LEU A 165 -0.82 4.17 -16.32
CA LEU A 165 0.41 3.63 -16.89
C LEU A 165 0.21 2.22 -17.46
N ARG A 166 -0.42 1.33 -16.69
CA ARG A 166 -0.68 -0.06 -17.12
C ARG A 166 -1.56 -0.12 -18.38
N ALA A 167 -2.58 0.72 -18.45
CA ALA A 167 -3.46 0.73 -19.62
C ALA A 167 -2.80 1.26 -20.90
N LEU A 168 -1.71 2.05 -20.80
CA LEU A 168 -0.96 2.54 -21.96
C LEU A 168 -0.02 1.48 -22.56
N ILE A 169 0.34 0.43 -21.80
CA ILE A 169 1.28 -0.60 -22.24
C ILE A 169 0.74 -1.40 -23.43
N ALA A 170 -0.51 -1.88 -23.37
CA ALA A 170 -1.09 -2.66 -24.46
C ALA A 170 -1.18 -1.86 -25.78
N PRO A 171 -1.75 -0.63 -25.80
CA PRO A 171 -1.74 0.21 -26.99
C PRO A 171 -0.34 0.54 -27.50
N ALA A 172 0.65 0.75 -26.62
CA ALA A 172 2.02 1.01 -27.03
C ALA A 172 2.65 -0.17 -27.77
N ILE A 173 2.44 -1.40 -27.27
CA ILE A 173 2.93 -2.63 -27.91
C ILE A 173 2.21 -2.86 -29.25
N GLU A 174 0.89 -2.71 -29.29
CA GLU A 174 0.10 -2.87 -30.53
C GLU A 174 0.50 -1.87 -31.61
N GLN A 175 0.70 -0.59 -31.25
CA GLN A 175 1.16 0.44 -32.17
C GLN A 175 2.54 0.10 -32.74
N ALA A 176 3.46 -0.37 -31.89
CA ALA A 176 4.80 -0.77 -32.32
C ALA A 176 4.76 -1.97 -33.29
N GLN A 177 3.92 -2.98 -33.01
CA GLN A 177 3.75 -4.14 -33.88
C GLN A 177 3.12 -3.79 -35.24
N GLN A 178 2.19 -2.83 -35.26
CA GLN A 178 1.48 -2.39 -36.46
C GLN A 178 2.21 -1.30 -37.24
N GLY A 179 3.38 -0.85 -36.79
CA GLY A 179 4.13 0.26 -37.41
C GLY A 179 3.39 1.60 -37.37
N GLN A 180 2.47 1.77 -36.40
CA GLN A 180 1.72 3.00 -36.20
C GLN A 180 2.57 4.05 -35.46
N PRO A 181 2.20 5.35 -35.53
CA PRO A 181 2.88 6.37 -34.76
C PRO A 181 2.80 6.05 -33.25
N PRO A 182 3.91 6.16 -32.50
CA PRO A 182 4.04 5.66 -31.13
C PRO A 182 3.40 6.58 -30.09
N ARG A 183 2.19 7.10 -30.34
CA ARG A 183 1.51 8.07 -29.47
C ARG A 183 1.30 7.55 -28.05
N ALA A 184 0.92 6.28 -27.91
CA ALA A 184 0.71 5.69 -26.58
C ALA A 184 2.04 5.50 -25.84
N PHE A 185 3.11 5.18 -26.57
CA PHE A 185 4.44 5.05 -26.00
C PHE A 185 5.01 6.41 -25.57
N GLU A 186 4.80 7.46 -26.36
CA GLU A 186 5.17 8.85 -26.00
C GLU A 186 4.46 9.31 -24.73
N LEU A 187 3.15 9.05 -24.60
CA LEU A 187 2.40 9.34 -23.38
C LEU A 187 2.90 8.51 -22.19
N LEU A 188 3.14 7.22 -22.40
CA LEU A 188 3.70 6.35 -21.37
C LEU A 188 5.06 6.87 -20.89
N GLN A 189 5.93 7.31 -21.80
CA GLN A 189 7.25 7.85 -21.45
C GLN A 189 7.14 9.14 -20.63
N GLN A 190 6.21 10.04 -20.99
CA GLN A 190 5.95 11.26 -20.22
C GLN A 190 5.50 10.94 -18.79
N GLU A 191 4.57 9.99 -18.63
CA GLU A 191 4.07 9.62 -17.31
C GLU A 191 5.13 8.88 -16.46
N ILE A 192 5.97 8.03 -17.08
CA ILE A 192 7.09 7.37 -16.37
C ILE A 192 8.07 8.41 -15.83
N GLU A 193 8.37 9.47 -16.58
CA GLU A 193 9.29 10.52 -16.15
C GLU A 193 8.81 11.20 -14.85
N GLU A 194 7.50 11.36 -14.67
CA GLU A 194 6.94 11.89 -13.41
C GLU A 194 7.12 10.89 -12.25
N PHE A 195 7.08 9.58 -12.54
CA PHE A 195 7.29 8.53 -11.55
C PHE A 195 8.76 8.40 -11.12
N THR A 196 9.70 8.57 -12.04
CA THR A 196 11.15 8.45 -11.77
C THR A 196 11.71 9.63 -10.95
N GLN A 197 11.05 10.79 -10.99
CA GLN A 197 11.44 11.97 -10.20
C GLN A 197 11.29 11.76 -8.68
N HIS A 198 10.44 10.82 -8.26
CA HIS A 198 10.15 10.55 -6.85
C HIS A 198 10.38 9.05 -6.56
N PRO A 199 11.64 8.61 -6.43
CA PRO A 199 11.94 7.24 -6.06
C PRO A 199 11.41 6.97 -4.64
N THR A 200 10.60 5.92 -4.50
CA THR A 200 9.99 5.51 -3.24
C THR A 200 10.75 4.34 -2.60
N GLY A 201 10.84 4.34 -1.28
CA GLY A 201 11.39 3.28 -0.45
C GLY A 201 12.87 3.45 -0.12
N VAL A 202 13.41 2.48 0.61
CA VAL A 202 14.82 2.45 1.06
C VAL A 202 15.78 1.84 0.03
N GLY A 203 15.33 1.65 -1.22
CA GLY A 203 16.13 1.05 -2.30
C GLY A 203 16.39 -0.45 -2.17
N LEU A 204 15.65 -1.15 -1.31
CA LEU A 204 15.78 -2.59 -1.08
C LEU A 204 14.88 -3.42 -2.01
N ASP A 205 13.71 -2.90 -2.38
CA ASP A 205 12.70 -3.59 -3.18
C ASP A 205 12.37 -2.86 -4.48
N VAL A 206 11.91 -3.61 -5.48
CA VAL A 206 11.40 -3.06 -6.74
C VAL A 206 10.12 -2.26 -6.47
N PRO A 207 10.02 -0.99 -6.91
CA PRO A 207 8.81 -0.21 -6.73
C PRO A 207 7.57 -0.91 -7.31
N ALA A 208 6.46 -0.87 -6.58
CA ALA A 208 5.23 -1.57 -6.95
C ALA A 208 4.72 -1.18 -8.36
N TRP A 209 4.89 0.08 -8.76
CA TRP A 209 4.51 0.54 -10.09
C TRP A 209 5.33 -0.13 -11.21
N LEU A 210 6.64 -0.36 -10.98
CA LEU A 210 7.52 -0.98 -11.96
C LEU A 210 7.21 -2.46 -12.12
N ALA A 211 7.00 -3.17 -10.99
CA ALA A 211 6.58 -4.56 -10.99
C ALA A 211 5.21 -4.74 -11.69
N ALA A 212 4.25 -3.84 -11.43
CA ALA A 212 2.93 -3.90 -12.07
C ALA A 212 3.00 -3.62 -13.59
N MET A 213 3.95 -2.80 -14.04
CA MET A 213 4.19 -2.57 -15.47
C MET A 213 4.85 -3.77 -16.14
N GLU A 214 5.85 -4.37 -15.50
CA GLU A 214 6.49 -5.59 -15.99
C GLU A 214 5.49 -6.73 -16.16
N GLU A 215 4.63 -6.94 -15.14
CA GLU A 215 3.56 -7.93 -15.18
C GLU A 215 2.61 -7.68 -16.36
N GLU A 216 2.16 -6.43 -16.55
CA GLU A 216 1.26 -6.07 -17.64
C GLU A 216 1.93 -6.23 -19.02
N ALA A 217 3.19 -5.84 -19.17
CA ALA A 217 3.95 -6.03 -20.40
C ALA A 217 4.08 -7.52 -20.74
N GLN A 218 4.45 -8.35 -19.76
CA GLN A 218 4.54 -9.79 -19.93
C GLN A 218 3.18 -10.40 -20.31
N ASN A 219 2.10 -9.94 -19.66
CA ASN A 219 0.73 -10.36 -19.96
C ASN A 219 0.34 -10.06 -21.41
N VAL A 220 0.66 -8.87 -21.93
CA VAL A 220 0.36 -8.48 -23.32
C VAL A 220 1.20 -9.30 -24.31
N LEU A 221 2.48 -9.49 -24.04
CA LEU A 221 3.38 -10.26 -24.92
C LEU A 221 3.01 -11.75 -25.00
N THR A 222 2.54 -12.32 -23.91
CA THR A 222 2.12 -13.73 -23.83
C THR A 222 0.72 -13.95 -24.41
N ARG A 223 -0.06 -12.87 -24.60
CA ARG A 223 -1.43 -12.91 -25.12
C ARG A 223 -1.42 -13.26 -26.60
N SER A 224 -2.06 -14.37 -26.98
CA SER A 224 -2.35 -14.62 -28.41
C SER A 224 -3.29 -13.54 -28.95
N PRO A 225 -3.04 -12.98 -30.16
CA PRO A 225 -3.93 -12.01 -30.78
C PRO A 225 -5.31 -12.64 -30.98
N GLY A 226 -6.29 -12.21 -30.16
CA GLY A 226 -7.65 -12.75 -30.16
C GLY A 226 -8.20 -13.16 -28.78
N ALA A 227 -7.35 -13.32 -27.75
CA ALA A 227 -7.83 -13.57 -26.40
C ALA A 227 -8.31 -12.25 -25.78
N THR A 228 -9.62 -11.97 -25.74
CA THR A 228 -10.17 -10.80 -25.03
C THR A 228 -9.66 -10.72 -23.59
N ALA A 229 -9.44 -9.50 -23.07
CA ALA A 229 -9.08 -9.18 -21.69
C ALA A 229 -9.82 -10.05 -20.65
N GLU A 230 -9.27 -11.20 -20.29
CA GLU A 230 -9.67 -11.99 -19.11
C GLU A 230 -9.25 -11.25 -17.84
N GLY A 231 -9.80 -10.07 -17.63
CA GLY A 231 -9.79 -9.44 -16.31
C GLY A 231 -10.83 -10.10 -15.39
N PRO A 232 -10.85 -9.74 -14.10
CA PRO A 232 -11.83 -10.24 -13.12
C PRO A 232 -13.30 -10.08 -13.59
N THR A 233 -13.55 -9.10 -14.45
CA THR A 233 -14.87 -8.77 -15.00
C THR A 233 -15.26 -9.58 -16.25
N ALA A 234 -14.34 -10.32 -16.87
CA ALA A 234 -14.65 -11.16 -18.03
C ALA A 234 -15.60 -12.31 -17.68
N ARG A 235 -15.58 -12.75 -16.41
CA ARG A 235 -16.45 -13.81 -15.87
C ARG A 235 -17.78 -13.29 -15.33
N LEU A 236 -18.01 -11.97 -15.31
CA LEU A 236 -19.27 -11.41 -14.81
C LEU A 236 -20.32 -11.39 -15.94
N PRO A 237 -21.54 -11.90 -15.68
CA PRO A 237 -22.62 -11.84 -16.66
C PRO A 237 -22.95 -10.38 -17.00
N ARG A 238 -22.95 -10.05 -18.29
CA ARG A 238 -23.26 -8.70 -18.79
C ARG A 238 -24.74 -8.61 -19.11
N ALA A 239 -25.48 -7.81 -18.34
CA ALA A 239 -26.86 -7.47 -18.65
C ALA A 239 -26.91 -6.08 -19.32
N PRO A 240 -27.51 -5.92 -20.51
CA PRO A 240 -27.72 -4.60 -21.08
C PRO A 240 -28.72 -3.83 -20.22
N LEU A 241 -28.32 -2.66 -19.72
CA LEU A 241 -29.18 -1.74 -18.99
C LEU A 241 -29.56 -0.58 -19.90
N THR A 242 -30.84 -0.18 -19.88
CA THR A 242 -31.30 1.05 -20.52
C THR A 242 -30.87 2.28 -19.70
N LEU A 243 -30.72 3.43 -20.35
CA LEU A 243 -30.34 4.68 -19.68
C LEU A 243 -31.28 5.02 -18.51
N SER A 244 -32.58 4.78 -18.68
CA SER A 244 -33.60 4.97 -17.65
C SER A 244 -33.40 4.03 -16.45
N GLN A 245 -33.02 2.77 -16.68
CA GLN A 245 -32.68 1.83 -15.61
C GLN A 245 -31.42 2.26 -14.85
N VAL A 246 -30.39 2.74 -15.55
CA VAL A 246 -29.18 3.28 -14.92
C VAL A 246 -29.50 4.50 -14.08
N GLN A 247 -30.31 5.44 -14.58
CA GLN A 247 -30.72 6.63 -13.84
C GLN A 247 -31.61 6.33 -12.64
N GLN A 248 -32.41 5.27 -12.71
CA GLN A 248 -33.22 4.81 -11.57
C GLN A 248 -32.33 4.14 -10.53
N TRP A 249 -31.42 3.26 -10.94
CA TRP A 249 -30.45 2.64 -10.05
C TRP A 249 -29.52 3.64 -9.38
N LEU A 250 -29.04 4.65 -10.10
CA LEU A 250 -28.23 5.72 -9.50
C LEU A 250 -29.01 6.58 -8.49
N ARG A 251 -30.34 6.64 -8.60
CA ARG A 251 -31.21 7.30 -7.62
C ARG A 251 -31.50 6.41 -6.42
N ASP A 252 -31.63 5.11 -6.64
CA ASP A 252 -31.96 4.11 -5.62
C ASP A 252 -30.71 3.59 -4.89
N LEU A 253 -29.52 3.76 -5.48
CA LEU A 253 -28.24 3.55 -4.82
C LEU A 253 -28.09 4.62 -3.75
N ASP A 254 -28.15 4.19 -2.48
CA ASP A 254 -27.57 4.98 -1.40
C ASP A 254 -26.14 5.36 -1.84
N PRO A 255 -25.73 6.63 -1.68
CA PRO A 255 -24.37 7.03 -2.03
C PRO A 255 -23.41 6.04 -1.35
N PRO A 256 -22.34 5.59 -2.04
CA PRO A 256 -21.39 4.66 -1.45
C PRO A 256 -20.99 5.16 -0.06
N PRO A 257 -20.59 4.26 0.87
CA PRO A 257 -20.23 4.60 2.25
C PRO A 257 -18.92 5.42 2.35
N LEU A 258 -18.80 6.46 1.54
CA LEU A 258 -17.88 7.57 1.69
C LEU A 258 -18.48 8.63 2.64
N ARG A 259 -19.77 8.51 3.01
CA ARG A 259 -20.34 9.17 4.20
C ARG A 259 -19.87 8.45 5.47
N GLY A 260 -18.61 8.65 5.84
CA GLY A 260 -18.04 8.00 7.02
C GLY A 260 -16.53 7.88 7.04
N LEU A 261 -15.81 8.63 6.21
CA LEU A 261 -14.43 8.95 6.57
C LEU A 261 -14.52 9.90 7.77
N PRO A 262 -13.93 9.54 8.94
CA PRO A 262 -13.85 10.47 10.07
C PRO A 262 -13.11 11.75 9.69
#